data_AF-A0A9C8AE78-F1
#
_entry.id   AF-A0A9C8AE78-F1
#
_cell.length_a   1.000
_cell.length_b   1.000
_cell.length_c   1.000
_cell.angle_alpha   90.00
_cell.angle_beta   90.00
_cell.angle_gamma   90.00
#
_symmetry.space_group_name_H-M   'P 1'
#
loop_
_entity.id
_entity.type
_entity.pdbx_description
1 polymer ?
#
loop_
_entity_poly.entity_id
_entity_poly.type
_entity_poly.pdbx_seq_one_letter_code
_entity_poly.pdbx_strand_id
1 'polypeptide(L)'
;MYGTALANAENLFTFGNVKVIQDGFGRPLVITDAPALIDTSTTNNDNYHTLGLVSEGLIVESNDDFYQSTQEVNGDVNILRTVQSEWSNNYAIQGWSWDKASGGKSPTDAELATAANWDKYASSNKNLAGVLLISN
;
A
#
# COMPACT_ATOMS: atom_id res chain seq x y z
N MET A 1 37.14 -23.49 -12.43
CA MET A 1 37.06 -22.21 -11.68
C MET A 1 36.72 -21.13 -12.70
N TYR A 2 35.69 -20.32 -12.40
CA TYR A 2 35.10 -19.25 -13.21
C TYR A 2 34.02 -19.64 -14.23
N GLY A 3 32.84 -19.05 -14.04
CA GLY A 3 31.64 -19.24 -14.85
C GLY A 3 30.48 -18.43 -14.30
N THR A 4 30.67 -17.11 -14.22
CA THR A 4 29.62 -16.07 -14.15
C THR A 4 28.48 -16.32 -13.15
N ALA A 5 28.77 -16.04 -11.87
CA ALA A 5 27.79 -15.34 -11.06
C ALA A 5 27.63 -13.94 -11.66
N LEU A 6 26.73 -13.80 -12.64
CA LEU A 6 26.08 -12.52 -12.86
C LEU A 6 25.40 -12.20 -11.54
N ALA A 7 26.09 -11.42 -10.71
CA ALA A 7 25.56 -10.89 -9.48
C ALA A 7 24.28 -10.15 -9.87
N ASN A 8 23.13 -10.77 -9.62
CA ASN A 8 21.83 -10.19 -9.86
C ASN A 8 21.56 -9.14 -8.77
N ALA A 9 22.47 -8.18 -8.62
CA ALA A 9 22.37 -7.06 -7.69
C ALA A 9 21.26 -6.08 -8.11
N GLU A 10 20.85 -6.15 -9.38
CA GLU A 10 19.85 -5.27 -9.98
C GLU A 10 18.41 -5.79 -9.83
N ASN A 11 18.17 -7.08 -9.54
CA ASN A 11 16.82 -7.60 -9.24
C ASN A 11 16.79 -8.11 -7.80
N LEU A 12 16.32 -7.28 -6.87
CA LEU A 12 16.40 -7.52 -5.43
C LEU A 12 15.44 -8.64 -4.98
N PHE A 13 14.24 -8.72 -5.57
CA PHE A 13 13.30 -9.85 -5.45
C PHE A 13 12.19 -9.78 -6.51
N THR A 14 11.60 -10.93 -6.81
CA THR A 14 10.36 -11.07 -7.59
C THR A 14 9.41 -11.97 -6.82
N PHE A 15 8.19 -11.49 -6.53
CA PHE A 15 7.14 -12.30 -5.90
C PHE A 15 5.83 -12.08 -6.66
N GLY A 16 5.40 -13.11 -7.39
CA GLY A 16 4.21 -13.02 -8.25
C GLY A 16 4.31 -11.84 -9.22
N ASN A 17 3.46 -10.85 -9.02
CA ASN A 17 3.26 -9.70 -9.91
C ASN A 17 4.13 -8.50 -9.52
N VAL A 18 4.92 -8.60 -8.44
CA VAL A 18 5.79 -7.52 -7.95
C VAL A 18 7.25 -7.85 -8.26
N LYS A 19 7.92 -6.88 -8.88
CA LYS A 19 9.35 -6.93 -9.18
C LYS A 19 10.02 -5.68 -8.61
N VAL A 20 11.09 -5.88 -7.84
CA VAL A 20 11.90 -4.78 -7.34
C VAL A 20 13.27 -4.80 -7.99
N ILE A 21 13.60 -3.71 -8.67
CA ILE A 21 14.92 -3.48 -9.26
C ILE A 21 15.58 -2.29 -8.60
N GLN A 22 16.90 -2.26 -8.61
CA GLN A 22 17.65 -1.08 -8.19
C GLN A 22 18.08 -0.32 -9.44
N ASP A 23 18.27 1.00 -9.34
CA ASP A 23 18.97 1.74 -10.40
C ASP A 23 20.48 1.86 -10.07
N GLY A 24 21.26 2.31 -11.05
CA GLY A 24 22.71 2.55 -10.88
C GLY A 24 23.07 3.62 -9.84
N PHE A 25 22.09 4.32 -9.26
CA PHE A 25 22.24 5.29 -8.17
C PHE A 25 21.77 4.76 -6.81
N GLY A 26 21.33 3.50 -6.73
CA GLY A 26 20.92 2.85 -5.49
C GLY A 26 19.45 3.02 -5.10
N ARG A 27 18.60 3.58 -5.97
CA ARG A 27 17.17 3.79 -5.68
C ARG A 27 16.37 2.53 -6.01
N PRO A 28 15.47 2.07 -5.12
CA PRO A 28 14.59 0.96 -5.42
C PRO A 28 13.45 1.41 -6.34
N LEU A 29 13.25 0.66 -7.42
CA LEU A 29 12.12 0.77 -8.34
C LEU A 29 11.23 -0.44 -8.11
N VAL A 30 10.00 -0.18 -7.67
CA VAL A 30 8.99 -1.22 -7.43
C VAL A 30 8.03 -1.22 -8.61
N ILE A 31 7.93 -2.36 -9.28
CA ILE A 31 7.07 -2.58 -10.44
C ILE A 31 5.98 -3.55 -10.01
N THR A 32 4.73 -3.14 -10.16
CA THR A 32 3.56 -3.93 -9.76
C THR A 32 2.41 -3.76 -10.74
N ASP A 33 1.65 -4.83 -10.97
CA ASP A 33 0.39 -4.78 -11.70
C ASP A 33 -0.73 -4.40 -10.72
N ALA A 34 -0.96 -3.10 -10.55
CA ALA A 34 -1.98 -2.54 -9.66
C ALA A 34 -2.99 -1.70 -10.44
N PRO A 35 -4.31 -1.96 -10.31
CA PRO A 35 -5.34 -1.17 -11.00
C PRO A 35 -5.32 0.32 -10.69
N ALA A 36 -4.80 0.73 -9.53
CA ALA A 36 -4.68 2.14 -9.16
C ALA A 36 -3.60 2.91 -9.95
N LEU A 37 -2.71 2.21 -10.67
CA LEU A 37 -1.62 2.81 -11.43
C LEU A 37 -1.95 3.09 -12.90
N ILE A 38 -3.20 2.85 -13.32
CA ILE A 38 -3.69 3.20 -14.65
C ILE A 38 -4.85 4.18 -14.53
N ASP A 39 -4.85 5.21 -15.37
CA ASP A 39 -5.94 6.18 -15.41
C ASP A 39 -7.04 5.69 -16.35
N THR A 40 -8.04 5.06 -15.75
CA THR A 40 -9.21 4.52 -16.45
C THR A 40 -10.26 5.59 -16.80
N SER A 41 -10.00 6.87 -16.52
CA SER A 41 -10.91 7.96 -16.89
C SER A 41 -10.80 8.35 -18.36
N THR A 42 -9.74 7.90 -19.04
CA THR A 42 -9.52 8.10 -20.47
C THR A 42 -10.05 6.93 -21.29
N THR A 43 -10.59 7.18 -22.48
CA THR A 43 -11.28 6.16 -23.30
C THR A 43 -10.38 5.01 -23.76
N ASN A 44 -9.06 5.23 -23.76
CA ASN A 44 -8.07 4.25 -24.20
C ASN A 44 -7.19 3.70 -23.06
N ASN A 45 -7.33 4.20 -21.83
CA ASN A 45 -6.44 3.87 -20.70
C ASN A 45 -4.94 4.06 -21.02
N ASP A 46 -4.59 5.03 -21.88
CA ASP A 46 -3.20 5.24 -22.31
C ASP A 46 -2.36 5.96 -21.23
N ASN A 47 -3.00 6.49 -20.19
CA ASN A 47 -2.35 7.22 -19.12
C ASN A 47 -1.95 6.30 -17.96
N TYR A 48 -0.68 6.39 -17.55
CA TYR A 48 -0.09 5.63 -16.44
C TYR A 48 0.34 6.57 -15.30
N HIS A 49 0.13 6.10 -14.08
CA HIS A 49 0.54 6.75 -12.85
C HIS A 49 1.86 6.17 -12.35
N THR A 50 2.89 7.01 -12.28
CA THR A 50 4.19 6.66 -11.67
C THR A 50 4.40 7.45 -10.39
N LEU A 51 4.66 6.77 -9.28
CA LEU A 51 4.85 7.38 -7.96
C LEU A 51 6.34 7.58 -7.66
N GLY A 52 6.70 8.81 -7.29
CA GLY A 52 8.00 9.16 -6.73
C GLY A 52 7.86 9.50 -5.25
N LEU A 53 8.09 8.53 -4.38
CA LEU A 53 7.89 8.67 -2.93
C LEU A 53 9.19 9.09 -2.23
N VAL A 54 9.05 9.90 -1.17
CA VAL A 54 10.15 10.16 -0.24
C VAL A 54 10.25 9.04 0.80
N SER A 55 11.39 8.96 1.48
CA SER A 55 11.54 8.07 2.64
C SER A 55 10.44 8.37 3.65
N GLU A 56 9.80 7.32 4.17
CA GLU A 56 8.72 7.44 5.17
C GLU A 56 7.49 8.24 4.68
N GLY A 57 7.28 8.35 3.36
CA GLY A 57 6.13 9.05 2.80
C GLY A 57 4.77 8.43 3.20
N LEU A 58 4.74 7.11 3.38
CA LEU A 58 3.62 6.36 3.96
C LEU A 58 4.19 5.36 4.97
N ILE A 59 3.59 5.34 6.16
CA ILE A 59 3.88 4.37 7.21
C ILE A 59 2.58 3.65 7.55
N VAL A 60 2.66 2.32 7.65
CA VAL A 60 1.59 1.47 8.15
C VAL A 60 2.12 0.73 9.36
N GLU A 61 1.52 0.95 10.52
CA GLU A 61 1.92 0.33 11.79
C GLU A 61 0.80 -0.57 12.29
N SER A 62 1.13 -1.78 12.72
CA SER A 62 0.18 -2.65 13.43
C SER A 62 0.25 -2.37 14.94
N ASN A 63 -0.89 -2.33 15.62
CA ASN A 63 -0.94 -2.01 17.05
C ASN A 63 -0.72 -3.22 17.98
N ASP A 64 -0.26 -4.35 17.44
CA ASP A 64 0.02 -5.60 18.17
C ASP A 64 -1.16 -6.09 19.04
N ASP A 65 -2.39 -5.84 18.57
CA ASP A 65 -3.64 -6.14 19.27
C ASP A 65 -4.44 -7.26 18.59
N PHE A 66 -3.76 -8.12 17.83
CA PHE A 66 -4.40 -9.23 17.14
C PHE A 66 -5.05 -10.18 18.15
N TYR A 67 -6.37 -10.31 18.04
CA TYR A 67 -7.15 -11.25 18.82
C TYR A 67 -7.97 -12.14 17.90
N GLN A 68 -7.94 -13.45 18.16
CA GLN A 68 -8.66 -14.43 17.39
C GLN A 68 -9.45 -15.36 18.32
N SER A 69 -10.74 -15.51 18.02
CA SER A 69 -11.62 -16.49 18.66
C SER A 69 -12.03 -17.54 17.63
N THR A 70 -12.00 -18.80 18.06
CA THR A 70 -12.46 -19.93 17.26
C THR A 70 -13.51 -20.68 18.05
N GLN A 71 -14.69 -20.86 17.48
CA GLN A 71 -15.76 -21.65 18.09
C GLN A 71 -16.08 -22.84 17.19
N GLU A 72 -16.12 -24.02 17.79
CA GLU A 72 -16.57 -25.24 17.14
C GLU A 72 -18.06 -25.45 17.46
N VAL A 73 -18.88 -25.57 16.42
CA VAL A 73 -20.32 -25.79 16.52
C VAL A 73 -20.58 -27.24 16.11
N ASN A 74 -21.09 -28.01 17.07
CA ASN A 74 -21.48 -29.40 16.91
C ASN A 74 -23.02 -29.48 16.84
N GLY A 75 -23.56 -30.50 16.17
CA GLY A 75 -25.02 -30.72 16.07
C GLY A 75 -25.55 -30.97 14.65
N ASP A 76 -24.75 -30.66 13.63
CA ASP A 76 -25.02 -31.00 12.24
C ASP A 76 -24.25 -32.26 11.80
N VAL A 77 -24.52 -32.74 10.57
CA VAL A 77 -23.80 -33.89 9.98
C VAL A 77 -22.29 -33.63 9.89
N ASN A 78 -21.90 -32.36 9.74
CA ASN A 78 -20.51 -31.92 9.69
C ASN A 78 -20.21 -30.98 10.87
N ILE A 79 -19.00 -31.06 11.41
CA ILE A 79 -18.50 -30.09 12.39
C ILE A 79 -18.30 -28.75 11.69
N LEU A 80 -18.88 -27.69 12.25
CA LEU A 80 -18.65 -26.33 11.78
C LEU A 80 -17.65 -25.63 12.70
N ARG A 81 -16.81 -24.78 12.12
CA ARG A 81 -15.89 -23.94 12.87
C ARG A 81 -16.04 -22.51 12.41
N THR A 82 -16.38 -21.62 13.33
CA THR A 82 -16.38 -20.19 13.10
C THR A 82 -15.08 -19.61 13.63
N VAL A 83 -14.42 -18.79 12.81
CA VAL A 83 -13.22 -18.05 13.20
C VAL A 83 -13.56 -16.57 13.10
N GLN A 84 -13.31 -15.85 14.18
CA GLN A 84 -13.44 -14.39 14.24
C GLN A 84 -12.10 -13.82 14.65
N SER A 85 -11.69 -12.72 14.02
CA SER A 85 -10.42 -12.09 14.32
C SER A 85 -10.56 -10.57 14.23
N GLU A 86 -9.90 -9.88 15.15
CA GLU A 86 -9.88 -8.44 15.27
C GLU A 86 -8.43 -7.98 15.41
N TRP A 87 -8.09 -6.86 14.76
CA TRP A 87 -6.79 -6.21 14.83
C TRP A 87 -6.95 -4.76 14.43
N SER A 88 -5.99 -3.92 14.79
CA SER A 88 -5.95 -2.53 14.36
C SER A 88 -4.59 -2.16 13.77
N ASN A 89 -4.66 -1.31 12.74
CA ASN A 89 -3.50 -0.73 12.07
C ASN A 89 -3.66 0.78 12.00
N ASN A 90 -2.54 1.48 12.10
CA ASN A 90 -2.44 2.91 11.94
C ASN A 90 -1.78 3.24 10.60
N TYR A 91 -2.29 4.29 9.96
CA TYR A 91 -1.77 4.79 8.69
C TYR A 91 -1.32 6.23 8.88
N ALA A 92 -0.08 6.53 8.51
CA ALA A 92 0.47 7.88 8.53
C ALA A 92 0.99 8.24 7.15
N ILE A 93 0.51 9.37 6.61
CA ILE A 93 0.93 9.90 5.31
C ILE A 93 1.66 11.21 5.57
N GLN A 94 2.89 11.33 5.08
CA GLN A 94 3.69 12.52 5.33
C GLN A 94 3.04 13.78 4.76
N GLY A 95 2.81 14.76 5.66
CA GLY A 95 2.24 16.05 5.33
C GLY A 95 0.71 16.10 5.31
N TRP A 96 0.04 14.99 5.66
CA TRP A 96 -1.41 14.88 5.75
C TRP A 96 -1.85 14.40 7.13
N SER A 97 -3.03 14.81 7.57
CA SER A 97 -3.67 14.32 8.79
C SER A 97 -5.05 13.76 8.46
N TRP A 98 -5.39 12.63 9.08
CA TRP A 98 -6.72 12.05 8.94
C TRP A 98 -7.78 12.92 9.61
N ASP A 99 -8.81 13.31 8.86
CA ASP A 99 -9.96 14.02 9.39
C ASP A 99 -10.96 13.04 10.01
N LYS A 100 -10.97 13.01 11.35
CA LYS A 100 -11.89 12.16 12.12
C LYS A 100 -13.34 12.66 12.09
N ALA A 101 -13.59 13.92 11.70
CA ALA A 101 -14.94 14.44 11.56
C ALA A 101 -15.60 13.93 10.27
N SER A 102 -14.86 13.93 9.16
CA SER A 102 -15.35 13.46 7.85
C SER A 102 -15.22 11.94 7.66
N GLY A 103 -14.05 11.37 7.99
CA GLY A 103 -13.74 9.95 7.76
C GLY A 103 -14.01 9.01 8.94
N GLY A 104 -14.43 9.54 10.09
CA GLY A 104 -14.71 8.74 11.27
C GLY A 104 -13.47 8.17 11.96
N LYS A 105 -13.71 7.37 13.00
CA LYS A 105 -12.65 6.78 13.86
C LYS A 105 -12.15 5.41 13.38
N SER A 106 -12.97 4.68 12.65
CA SER A 106 -12.70 3.32 12.16
C SER A 106 -13.01 3.28 10.67
N PRO A 107 -12.11 3.81 9.82
CA PRO A 107 -12.37 3.95 8.40
C PRO A 107 -12.38 2.60 7.69
N THR A 108 -13.26 2.49 6.70
CA THR A 108 -13.23 1.46 5.67
C THR A 108 -12.17 1.77 4.62
N ASP A 109 -11.80 0.77 3.81
CA ASP A 109 -10.84 0.94 2.71
C ASP A 109 -11.26 2.06 1.72
N ALA A 110 -12.55 2.13 1.41
CA ALA A 110 -13.10 3.18 0.55
C ALA A 110 -12.95 4.59 1.15
N GLU A 111 -13.10 4.71 2.48
CA GLU A 111 -12.92 5.98 3.18
C GLU A 111 -11.45 6.39 3.22
N LEU A 112 -10.52 5.43 3.39
CA LEU A 112 -9.07 5.68 3.34
C LEU A 112 -8.63 6.18 1.94
N ALA A 113 -9.22 5.64 0.88
CA ALA A 113 -8.95 6.06 -0.50
C ALA A 113 -9.56 7.42 -0.87
N THR A 114 -10.46 7.97 -0.03
CA THR A 114 -11.16 9.22 -0.31
C THR A 114 -10.31 10.41 0.13
N ALA A 115 -9.78 11.17 -0.84
CA ALA A 115 -8.90 12.31 -0.58
C ALA A 115 -9.53 13.41 0.30
N ALA A 116 -10.87 13.56 0.29
CA ALA A 116 -11.57 14.53 1.12
C ALA A 116 -11.50 14.24 2.62
N ASN A 117 -11.14 13.02 3.02
CA ASN A 117 -10.95 12.63 4.43
C ASN A 117 -9.52 12.92 4.94
N TRP A 118 -8.66 13.50 4.09
CA TRP A 118 -7.28 13.84 4.43
C TRP A 118 -7.08 15.35 4.37
N ASP A 119 -6.75 15.94 5.51
CA ASP A 119 -6.40 17.35 5.60
C ASP A 119 -4.91 17.56 5.37
N LYS A 120 -4.58 18.52 4.50
CA LYS A 120 -3.19 18.88 4.28
C LYS A 120 -2.66 19.65 5.49
N TYR A 121 -1.73 19.05 6.21
CA TYR A 121 -1.07 19.67 7.36
C TYR A 121 0.22 20.42 6.97
N ALA A 122 0.90 19.98 5.92
CA ALA A 122 2.13 20.62 5.46
C ALA A 122 1.89 22.02 4.87
N SER A 123 2.72 22.99 5.25
CA SER A 123 2.66 24.37 4.72
C SER A 123 3.17 24.49 3.27
N SER A 124 4.04 23.56 2.83
CA SER A 124 4.61 23.53 1.48
C SER A 124 4.43 22.16 0.84
N ASN A 125 4.20 22.14 -0.48
CA ASN A 125 4.14 20.90 -1.26
C ASN A 125 5.46 20.11 -1.24
N LYS A 126 6.58 20.76 -0.89
CA LYS A 126 7.89 20.11 -0.77
C LYS A 126 7.99 19.15 0.42
N ASN A 127 7.08 19.28 1.38
CA ASN A 127 7.07 18.49 2.61
C ASN A 127 5.95 17.43 2.59
N LEU A 128 5.51 17.03 1.40
CA LEU A 128 4.52 15.97 1.19
C LEU A 128 5.20 14.62 0.91
N ALA A 129 4.42 13.54 0.98
CA ALA A 129 4.86 12.16 0.78
C ALA A 129 5.53 11.83 -0.57
N GLY A 130 5.44 12.71 -1.56
CA GLY A 130 6.07 12.51 -2.86
C GLY A 130 5.38 13.24 -3.99
N VAL A 131 5.60 12.74 -5.21
CA VAL A 131 5.00 13.24 -6.44
C VAL A 131 4.35 12.10 -7.23
N LEU A 132 3.28 12.42 -7.93
CA LEU A 132 2.67 11.56 -8.93
C LEU A 132 2.99 12.13 -10.31
N LEU A 133 3.56 11.31 -11.18
CA LEU A 133 3.75 11.60 -12.59
C LEU A 133 2.70 10.86 -13.41
N ILE A 134 2.05 11.59 -14.32
CA ILE A 134 1.11 11.03 -15.29
C ILE A 134 1.82 11.01 -16.64
N SER A 135 1.94 9.84 -17.26
CA SER A 135 2.56 9.65 -18.58
C SER A 135 1.59 8.98 -19.54
N ASN A 136 1.67 9.34 -20.82
CA ASN A 136 0.97 8.70 -21.94
C ASN A 136 1.88 7.65 -22.60
#